data_AF-A0A318VML4-F1
#
_entry.id   AF-A0A318VML4-F1
#
_cell.length_a   1.000
_cell.length_b   1.000
_cell.length_c   1.000
_cell.angle_alpha   90.00
_cell.angle_beta   90.00
_cell.angle_gamma   90.00
#
_symmetry.space_group_name_H-M   'P 1'
#
loop_
_entity.id
_entity.type
_entity.pdbx_description
1 polymer ?
#
loop_
_entity_poly.entity_id
_entity_poly.type
_entity_poly.pdbx_seq_one_letter_code
_entity_poly.pdbx_strand_id
1 'polypeptide(L)' 'YNEQHRHSALNYVTPTQRHNGEAARILERRRATYERARDAHPERWSGPIRDFGLPETVTLNPETAASC' A
#
# COMPACT_ATOMS: atom_id res chain seq x y z
N TYR A 1 11.10 -15.22 -2.48
CA TYR A 1 9.88 -14.71 -1.81
C TYR A 1 9.92 -13.20 -1.67
N ASN A 2 10.85 -12.65 -0.86
CA ASN A 2 10.95 -11.22 -0.50
C ASN A 2 11.12 -10.21 -1.65
N GLU A 3 11.61 -10.64 -2.81
CA GLU A 3 11.81 -9.75 -3.97
C GLU A 3 10.70 -9.86 -5.01
N GLN A 4 9.89 -10.91 -4.94
CA GLN A 4 8.89 -11.23 -5.98
C GLN A 4 7.46 -11.10 -5.46
N HIS A 5 7.23 -11.49 -4.19
CA HIS A 5 5.91 -11.49 -3.60
C HIS A 5 5.54 -10.10 -3.13
N ARG A 6 4.38 -9.64 -3.59
CA ARG A 6 3.81 -8.35 -3.24
C ARG A 6 2.70 -8.58 -2.22
N HIS A 7 2.85 -8.04 -1.02
CA HIS A 7 1.88 -8.26 0.05
C HIS A 7 0.78 -7.20 -0.01
N SER A 8 -0.48 -7.62 0.00
CA SER A 8 -1.64 -6.71 -0.01
C SER A 8 -1.65 -5.77 1.19
N ALA A 9 -1.24 -6.25 2.37
CA ALA A 9 -1.06 -5.46 3.59
C ALA A 9 0.02 -4.36 3.46
N LEU A 10 0.91 -4.48 2.47
CA LEU A 10 1.93 -3.49 2.15
C LEU A 10 1.57 -2.71 0.87
N ASN A 11 0.29 -2.65 0.51
CA ASN A 11 -0.16 -2.05 -0.75
C ASN A 11 0.59 -2.61 -1.97
N TYR A 12 0.83 -3.92 -2.00
CA TYR A 12 1.52 -4.62 -3.09
C TYR A 12 2.93 -4.08 -3.39
N VAL A 13 3.67 -3.70 -2.34
CA VAL A 13 5.13 -3.62 -2.41
C VAL A 13 5.75 -4.93 -1.92
N THR A 14 6.99 -5.19 -2.33
CA THR A 14 7.73 -6.35 -1.86
C THR A 14 8.36 -6.05 -0.49
N PRO A 15 8.63 -7.08 0.35
CA PRO A 15 9.33 -6.88 1.61
C PRO A 15 10.67 -6.16 1.41
N THR A 16 11.45 -6.54 0.39
CA THR A 16 12.72 -5.88 0.07
C THR A 16 12.54 -4.40 -0.27
N GLN A 17 11.53 -4.04 -1.06
CA GLN A 17 11.23 -2.63 -1.38
C GLN A 17 10.85 -1.82 -0.14
N ARG A 18 10.16 -2.42 0.83
CA ARG A 18 9.86 -1.77 2.11
C ARG A 18 11.14 -1.58 2.93
N HIS A 19 11.95 -2.63 3.08
CA HIS A 19 13.19 -2.57 3.86
C HIS A 19 14.21 -1.58 3.29
N ASN A 20 14.28 -1.46 1.96
CA ASN A 20 15.16 -0.51 1.29
C ASN A 20 14.60 0.93 1.26
N GLY A 21 13.43 1.19 1.86
CA GLY A 21 12.79 2.51 1.84
C GLY A 21 12.19 2.92 0.49
N GLU A 22 12.24 2.06 -0.53
CA GLU A 22 11.72 2.34 -1.87
C GLU A 22 10.19 2.40 -1.91
N ALA A 23 9.53 1.75 -0.95
CA ALA A 23 8.08 1.64 -0.91
C ALA A 23 7.38 3.01 -0.88
N ALA A 24 7.94 4.01 -0.16
CA ALA A 24 7.40 5.36 -0.14
C ALA A 24 7.35 5.99 -1.53
N ARG A 25 8.45 5.92 -2.29
CA ARG A 25 8.53 6.44 -3.66
C ARG A 25 7.59 5.72 -4.61
N ILE A 26 7.45 4.39 -4.47
CA ILE A 26 6.55 3.58 -5.29
C ILE A 26 5.09 3.99 -5.06
N LEU A 27 4.71 4.17 -3.79
CA LEU A 27 3.34 4.49 -3.41
C LEU A 27 2.97 5.93 -3.77
N GLU A 28 3.90 6.87 -3.62
CA GLU A 28 3.71 8.25 -4.07
C GLU A 28 3.46 8.32 -5.58
N ARG A 29 4.23 7.58 -6.38
CA ARG A 29 4.01 7.51 -7.84
C ARG A 29 2.63 6.92 -8.20
N ARG A 30 2.17 5.93 -7.44
CA ARG A 30 0.85 5.32 -7.65
C ARG A 30 -0.27 6.28 -7.29
N ARG A 31 -0.13 7.00 -6.17
CA ARG A 31 -1.04 8.08 -5.77
C ARG A 31 -1.18 9.11 -6.88
N ALA A 32 -0.07 9.67 -7.37
CA ALA A 32 -0.08 10.65 -8.45
C ALA A 32 -0.75 10.13 -9.74
N THR A 33 -0.57 8.84 -10.05
CA THR A 33 -1.26 8.21 -11.19
C THR A 33 -2.77 8.17 -11.00
N TYR A 34 -3.22 7.80 -9.80
CA TYR A 34 -4.63 7.73 -9.46
C TYR A 34 -5.28 9.12 -9.40
N GLU A 35 -4.59 10.12 -8.85
CA GLU A 35 -5.06 11.50 -8.83
C GLU A 35 -5.23 12.03 -10.25
N ARG A 36 -4.23 11.86 -11.13
CA ARG A 36 -4.35 12.24 -12.55
C ARG A 36 -5.50 11.54 -13.27
N ALA A 37 -5.70 10.24 -13.00
CA ALA A 37 -6.78 9.47 -13.62
C ALA A 37 -8.16 9.91 -13.11
N ARG A 38 -8.27 10.31 -11.84
CA ARG A 38 -9.48 10.89 -11.27
C ARG A 38 -9.76 12.27 -11.86
N ASP A 39 -8.75 13.13 -11.93
CA ASP A 39 -8.91 14.50 -12.42
C ASP A 39 -9.25 14.51 -13.93
N ALA A 40 -8.79 13.52 -14.70
CA ALA A 40 -9.14 13.35 -16.10
C ALA A 40 -10.59 12.87 -16.33
N HIS A 41 -11.13 12.06 -15.42
CA HIS A 41 -12.45 11.42 -15.57
C HIS A 41 -13.21 11.37 -14.24
N PRO A 42 -13.55 12.51 -13.63
CA PRO A 42 -14.19 12.55 -12.32
C PRO A 42 -15.52 11.79 -12.28
N GLU A 43 -16.25 11.72 -13.40
CA GLU A 43 -17.51 11.00 -13.56
C GLU A 43 -17.40 9.48 -13.31
N ARG A 44 -16.20 8.91 -13.44
CA ARG A 44 -15.94 7.47 -13.20
C ARG A 44 -15.65 7.16 -11.73
N TRP A 45 -15.55 8.17 -10.87
CA TRP A 45 -15.16 8.02 -9.47
C TRP A 45 -16.30 8.43 -8.56
N SER A 46 -16.77 7.49 -7.74
CA SER A 46 -17.79 7.76 -6.71
C SER A 46 -17.23 8.39 -5.43
N GLY A 47 -15.90 8.45 -5.28
CA GLY A 47 -15.26 8.89 -4.05
C GLY A 47 -13.76 9.16 -4.17
N PRO A 48 -13.06 9.28 -3.03
CA PRO A 48 -11.62 9.54 -3.03
C PRO A 48 -10.83 8.36 -3.64
N ILE A 49 -9.60 8.65 -4.03
CA ILE A 49 -8.68 7.61 -4.48
C ILE A 49 -8.33 6.66 -3.32
N ARG A 50 -7.87 5.46 -3.68
CA ARG A 50 -7.38 4.47 -2.71
C ARG A 50 -6.28 5.08 -1.82
N ASP A 51 -6.30 4.73 -0.54
CA ASP A 51 -5.22 5.07 0.38
C ASP A 51 -3.96 4.24 0.06
N PHE A 52 -2.84 4.93 -0.14
CA PHE A 52 -1.53 4.37 -0.43
C PHE A 52 -0.57 4.50 0.77
N GLY A 53 -1.06 4.82 1.97
CA GLY A 53 -0.27 4.87 3.18
C GLY A 53 0.37 3.51 3.53
N LEU A 54 1.59 3.54 4.08
CA LEU A 54 2.19 2.36 4.71
C LEU A 54 1.93 2.40 6.21
N PRO A 55 1.53 1.27 6.82
CA PRO A 55 1.49 1.19 8.27
C PRO A 55 2.91 1.32 8.82
N GLU A 56 3.12 2.27 9.73
CA GLU A 56 4.42 2.57 10.33
C GLU A 56 4.99 1.33 11.04
N THR A 57 4.16 0.66 11.84
CA THR A 57 4.50 -0.56 12.56
C THR A 57 3.57 -1.69 12.13
N VAL A 58 4.13 -2.90 12.01
CA VAL A 58 3.37 -4.14 11.79
C VAL A 58 3.89 -5.19 12.76
N THR A 59 2.98 -5.79 13.53
CA THR A 59 3.32 -6.82 14.54
C THR A 59 3.09 -8.21 13.93
N LEU A 60 4.08 -9.09 14.06
CA LEU A 60 3.98 -10.49 13.70
C LEU A 60 3.47 -11.27 14.92
N ASN A 61 2.25 -11.81 14.83
CA ASN A 61 1.50 -12.44 15.93
C ASN A 61 1.18 -11.48 17.08
N PRO A 62 0.06 -10.74 17.04
CA PRO A 62 -0.38 -9.99 18.21
C PRO A 62 -0.63 -10.96 19.38
N GLU A 63 -0.21 -10.60 20.60
CA GLU A 63 -0.43 -11.42 21.81
C GLU A 63 -1.92 -11.69 22.12
N THR A 64 -2.83 -11.03 21.40
CA THR A 64 -4.28 -11.23 21.44
C THR A 64 -4.79 -12.23 20.39
N ALA A 65 -4.00 -13.23 20.00
CA ALA A 65 -4.58 -14.48 19.50
C ALA A 65 -5.27 -15.19 20.68
N ALA A 66 -6.39 -14.64 21.14
CA ALA A 66 -7.29 -15.31 22.05
C ALA A 66 -7.72 -16.60 21.34
N SER A 67 -7.13 -17.70 21.76
CA SER A 67 -7.73 -19.00 21.64
C SER A 67 -9.07 -18.94 22.38
N CYS A 68 -10.17 -19.07 21.65
CA CYS A 68 -11.41 -19.77 22.01
C CYS A 68 -12.36 -19.79 20.82
#